data_AF-A0A094EL83-F1
#
_entry.id   AF-A0A094EL83-F1
#
_cell.length_a   1.000
_cell.length_b   1.000
_cell.length_c   1.000
_cell.angle_alpha   90.00
_cell.angle_beta   90.00
_cell.angle_gamma   90.00
#
_symmetry.space_group_name_H-M   'P 1'
#
loop_
_entity.id
_entity.type
_entity.pdbx_description
1 polymer ?
#
loop_
_entity_poly.entity_id
_entity_poly.type
_entity_poly.pdbx_seq_one_letter_code
_entity_poly.pdbx_strand_id
1 'polypeptide(L)' 'MDKNGFEDIIVEFALRFENLKRLAREPRNVLFLIRDGAIFTGTFRDNDIMYDRMIKAFNSAITSAGEEEQANA' A
#
# COMPACT_ATOMS: atom_id res chain seq x y z
N MET A 1 -16.28 -1.44 -2.21
CA MET A 1 -15.07 -1.87 -2.95
C MET A 1 -14.92 -3.34 -2.67
N ASP A 2 -14.94 -4.19 -3.70
CA ASP A 2 -14.58 -5.60 -3.51
C ASP A 2 -13.05 -5.72 -3.38
N LYS A 3 -12.53 -6.94 -3.22
CA LYS A 3 -11.09 -7.16 -3.07
C LYS A 3 -10.26 -6.67 -4.28
N ASN A 4 -10.89 -6.51 -5.45
CA ASN A 4 -10.25 -6.18 -6.72
C ASN A 4 -10.29 -4.69 -7.04
N GLY A 5 -11.27 -3.94 -6.54
CA GLY A 5 -11.46 -2.53 -6.90
C GLY A 5 -10.25 -1.62 -6.63
N PHE A 6 -9.31 -2.04 -5.78
CA PHE A 6 -8.04 -1.34 -5.62
C PHE A 6 -7.13 -1.47 -6.86
N GLU A 7 -7.00 -2.68 -7.42
CA GLU A 7 -6.17 -2.88 -8.62
C GLU A 7 -6.77 -2.18 -9.84
N ASP A 8 -8.10 -2.07 -9.91
CA ASP A 8 -8.78 -1.28 -10.94
C ASP A 8 -8.35 0.20 -10.91
N ILE A 9 -8.17 0.78 -9.73
CA ILE A 9 -7.66 2.16 -9.59
C ILE A 9 -6.16 2.23 -9.95
N ILE A 10 -5.39 1.22 -9.56
CA ILE A 10 -3.94 1.20 -9.80
C ILE A 10 -3.62 1.16 -11.31
N VAL A 11 -4.40 0.45 -12.11
CA VAL A 11 -4.16 0.40 -13.57
C VAL A 11 -4.45 1.73 -14.28
N GLU A 12 -5.24 2.62 -13.68
CA GLU A 12 -5.54 3.95 -14.22
C GLU A 12 -4.38 4.95 -14.05
N PHE A 13 -3.36 4.62 -13.25
CA PHE A 13 -2.21 5.51 -13.05
C PHE A 13 -1.43 5.68 -14.36
N ALA A 14 -1.17 6.94 -14.73
CA ALA A 14 -0.33 7.27 -15.87
C ALA A 14 1.09 6.67 -15.72
N LEU A 15 1.74 6.36 -16.84
CA LEU A 15 3.06 5.71 -16.87
C LEU A 15 4.13 6.46 -16.05
N ARG A 16 4.06 7.80 -16.00
CA ARG A 16 4.95 8.63 -15.17
C ARG A 16 4.84 8.38 -13.66
N PHE A 17 3.82 7.64 -13.23
CA PHE A 17 3.53 7.28 -11.85
C PHE A 17 3.62 5.77 -11.62
N GLU A 18 4.33 5.04 -12.49
CA GLU A 18 4.49 3.58 -12.35
C GLU A 18 5.12 3.20 -11.01
N ASN A 19 6.10 4.00 -10.56
CA ASN A 19 6.70 3.87 -9.23
C ASN A 19 5.69 4.04 -8.08
N LEU A 20 4.69 4.92 -8.26
CA LEU A 20 3.64 5.14 -7.25
C LEU A 20 2.69 3.94 -7.12
N LYS A 21 2.57 3.08 -8.16
CA LYS A 21 1.74 1.87 -8.07
C LYS A 21 2.28 0.90 -7.02
N ARG A 22 3.60 0.71 -6.98
CA ARG A 22 4.27 -0.10 -5.94
C ARG A 22 4.06 0.51 -4.55
N LEU A 23 4.30 1.81 -4.43
CA LEU A 23 4.06 2.58 -3.21
C LEU A 23 2.62 2.51 -2.72
N ALA A 24 1.62 2.51 -3.59
CA ALA A 24 0.22 2.45 -3.19
C ALA A 24 -0.21 1.06 -2.69
N ARG A 25 0.37 -0.02 -3.23
CA ARG A 25 0.05 -1.40 -2.85
C ARG A 25 0.49 -1.74 -1.42
N GLU A 26 1.65 -1.22 -0.98
CA GLU A 26 2.19 -1.52 0.36
C GLU A 26 1.25 -1.05 1.50
N PRO A 27 0.83 0.23 1.59
CA PRO A 27 -0.13 0.70 2.58
C PRO A 27 -1.49 0.02 2.44
N ARG A 28 -1.97 -0.23 1.22
CA ARG A 28 -3.25 -0.91 0.99
C ARG A 28 -3.29 -2.28 1.66
N ASN A 29 -2.22 -3.05 1.56
CA ASN A 29 -2.14 -4.37 2.18
C ASN A 29 -2.15 -4.33 3.71
N VAL A 30 -1.75 -3.21 4.31
CA VAL A 30 -1.83 -3.02 5.76
C VAL A 30 -3.22 -2.54 6.20
N LEU A 31 -3.78 -1.56 5.49
CA LEU A 31 -5.05 -0.93 5.82
C LEU A 31 -6.27 -1.81 5.54
N PHE A 32 -6.20 -2.56 4.43
CA PHE A 32 -7.32 -3.36 3.92
C PHE A 32 -6.91 -4.82 3.85
N LEU A 33 -6.56 -5.40 5.01
CA LEU A 33 -6.24 -6.80 5.13
C LEU A 33 -7.34 -7.66 4.52
N ILE A 34 -6.97 -8.65 3.71
CA ILE A 34 -7.93 -9.64 3.22
C ILE A 34 -7.97 -10.81 4.21
N ARG A 35 -9.15 -11.11 4.75
CA ARG A 35 -9.42 -12.31 5.57
C ARG A 35 -10.59 -13.06 4.95
N ASP A 36 -10.42 -14.36 4.75
CA ASP A 36 -11.43 -15.24 4.14
C ASP A 36 -11.96 -14.72 2.78
N GLY A 37 -11.08 -14.10 2.00
CA GLY A 37 -11.41 -13.55 0.68
C GLY A 37 -12.14 -12.21 0.68
N ALA A 38 -12.41 -11.63 1.85
CA ALA A 38 -13.04 -10.31 2.00
C ALA A 38 -12.11 -9.30 2.68
N ILE A 39 -12.35 -8.01 2.43
CA ILE A 39 -11.66 -6.94 3.15
C ILE A 39 -12.11 -6.99 4.61
N PHE A 40 -11.16 -7.04 5.52
CA PHE A 40 -11.40 -6.94 6.95
C PHE A 40 -11.87 -5.53 7.29
N THR A 41 -13.11 -5.41 7.75
CA THR A 41 -13.74 -4.14 8.17
C THR A 41 -13.88 -4.02 9.69
N GLY A 42 -13.30 -4.96 10.46
CA GLY A 42 -13.36 -4.93 11.91
C GLY A 42 -12.33 -3.97 12.52
N THR A 43 -12.53 -3.59 13.77
CA THR A 43 -11.54 -2.82 14.53
C THR A 43 -10.40 -3.75 14.96
N PHE A 44 -9.16 -3.33 14.74
CA PHE A 44 -8.02 -4.00 15.34
C PHE A 44 -8.11 -3.86 16.86
N ARG A 45 -8.02 -4.98 17.59
CA ARG A 45 -7.95 -4.94 19.06
C ARG A 45 -6.61 -4.40 19.55
N ASP A 46 -5.59 -4.55 18.72
CA ASP A 46 -4.23 -4.11 18.97
C ASP A 46 -3.91 -2.99 17.98
N ASN A 47 -4.10 -1.75 18.45
CA ASN A 47 -3.89 -0.55 17.64
C ASN A 47 -2.41 -0.36 17.30
N ASP A 48 -1.52 -0.71 18.24
CA ASP A 48 -0.08 -0.55 18.07
C ASP A 48 0.43 -1.38 16.89
N ILE A 49 -0.06 -2.63 16.75
CA ILE A 49 0.28 -3.47 15.59
C ILE A 49 -0.19 -2.84 14.27
N MET A 50 -1.36 -2.21 14.23
CA MET A 50 -1.86 -1.59 13.01
C MET A 50 -1.03 -0.35 12.62
N TYR A 51 -0.80 0.56 13.58
CA TYR A 51 -0.05 1.78 13.34
C TYR A 51 1.42 1.50 13.04
N ASP A 52 2.06 0.55 13.74
CA ASP A 52 3.44 0.15 13.47
C ASP A 52 3.59 -0.43 12.07
N ARG A 53 2.67 -1.30 11.65
CA ARG A 53 2.68 -1.86 10.29
C ARG A 53 2.48 -0.76 9.25
N MET A 54 1.62 0.22 9.54
CA MET A 54 1.35 1.33 8.64
C MET A 54 2.59 2.23 8.50
N ILE A 55 3.19 2.65 9.60
CA ILE A 55 4.41 3.45 9.63
C ILE A 55 5.54 2.74 8.88
N LYS A 56 5.71 1.43 9.11
CA LYS A 56 6.72 0.63 8.40
C LYS A 56 6.48 0.57 6.90
N ALA A 57 5.24 0.37 6.46
CA ALA A 57 4.89 0.36 5.04
C ALA A 57 5.16 1.72 4.37
N PHE A 58 4.78 2.82 5.02
CA PHE A 58 5.10 4.15 4.48
C PHE A 58 6.61 4.42 4.44
N ASN A 59 7.35 4.08 5.49
CA ASN A 59 8.81 4.26 5.50
C ASN A 59 9.50 3.42 4.41
N SER A 60 9.13 2.14 4.29
CA SER A 60 9.63 1.24 3.25
C SER A 60 9.42 1.81 1.86
N ALA A 61 8.20 2.29 1.61
CA ALA A 61 7.83 2.77 0.30
C ALA A 61 8.43 4.14 -0.03
N ILE A 62 8.63 5.02 0.95
CA ILE A 62 9.37 6.29 0.80
C ILE A 62 10.86 6.02 0.52
N THR A 63 11.50 5.14 1.29
CA THR A 63 12.90 4.74 1.06
C THR A 63 13.08 4.17 -0.35
N SER A 64 12.20 3.26 -0.74
CA SER A 64 12.18 2.65 -2.08
C SER A 64 12.04 3.70 -3.20
N ALA A 65 11.20 4.71 -3.02
CA ALA A 65 11.05 5.79 -4.00
C ALA A 65 12.32 6.68 -4.08
N GLY A 66 12.96 6.96 -2.95
CA GLY A 66 14.23 7.71 -2.91
C GLY A 66 15.40 6.97 -3.55
N GLU A 67 15.46 5.64 -3.39
CA GLU A 67 16.46 4.78 -4.06
C GLU A 67 16.24 4.76 -5.59
N GLU A 68 14.99 4.68 -6.06
CA GLU A 68 14.66 4.78 -7.48
C GLU A 68 15.04 6.16 -8.07
N GLU A 69 14.87 7.24 -7.32
CA GLU A 69 15.27 8.59 -7.77
C GLU A 69 16.80 8.73 -7.85
N GLN A 70 17.55 8.16 -6.90
CA GLN A 70 19.02 8.14 -6.94
C GLN A 70 19.59 7.25 -8.05
N ALA A 71 18.92 6.15 -8.39
CA ALA A 71 19.35 5.24 -9.47
C ALA A 71 19.10 5.82 -10.88
N ASN A 72 18.18 6.78 -11.00
CA ASN A 72 17.80 7.41 -12.27
C ASN A 72 18.39 8.83 -12.47
N ALA A 73 19.21 9.31 -11.52
CA ALA A 73 19.91 10.60 -11.56
C ALA A 73 21.34 10.45 -12.13
#